data_AF-A0A534B9A8-F1
#
_entry.id   AF-A0A534B9A8-F1
#
_cell.length_a   1.000
_cell.length_b   1.000
_cell.length_c   1.000
_cell.angle_alpha   90.00
_cell.angle_beta   90.00
_cell.angle_gamma   90.00
#
_symmetry.space_group_name_H-M   'P 1'
#
loop_
_entity.id
_entity.type
_entity.pdbx_description
1 polymer ?
#
loop_
_entity_poly.entity_id
_entity_poly.type
_entity_poly.pdbx_seq_one_letter_code
_entity_poly.pdbx_strand_id
1 'polypeptide(L)'
;MTAGVAIAARALVLALLSGVATDSRGASEASFQLSAGLEDLRDYFPGYLANGYVSTLTAPRGTEATRAYMVALMDYTPGDMSRPAAVPGWTEVDFSAGPRGGPHGWLNRAPLSAEHFKDYRQTLDLRGATLTTSYRYVDQGRETSIEVITLVSEASPHLAATHLKITPDYDGPVRLSFALLPWANHAPRFPLAEMSGPQMEEAVAANGLALEPRPPATSDREAVWYPGHTQVLASDGDAPSRALWLDGKAEQGLAMAMAAAVEL
;
A
#
# COMPACT_ATOMS: atom_id res chain seq x y z
N MET A 1 71.56 -16.37 -15.27
CA MET A 1 71.92 -15.47 -16.40
C MET A 1 70.60 -15.05 -17.04
N THR A 2 70.11 -13.82 -17.08
CA THR A 2 70.54 -12.44 -16.76
C THR A 2 69.22 -11.66 -16.71
N ALA A 3 68.76 -11.13 -15.57
CA ALA A 3 69.03 -9.78 -15.06
C ALA A 3 68.73 -8.64 -16.07
N GLY A 4 67.50 -8.10 -15.97
CA GLY A 4 67.13 -6.68 -15.89
C GLY A 4 67.69 -5.63 -16.87
N VAL A 5 66.79 -4.89 -17.53
CA VAL A 5 66.95 -3.44 -17.80
C VAL A 5 65.58 -2.74 -17.72
N ALA A 6 65.44 -1.94 -16.65
CA ALA A 6 64.84 -0.60 -16.52
C ALA A 6 63.39 -0.35 -16.98
N ILE A 7 62.43 -0.10 -16.07
CA ILE A 7 62.17 1.19 -15.40
C ILE A 7 61.99 2.34 -16.41
N ALA A 8 60.77 2.49 -16.95
CA ALA A 8 60.19 3.76 -17.37
C ALA A 8 58.71 3.58 -17.75
N ALA A 9 57.86 3.15 -16.81
CA ALA A 9 56.40 3.21 -17.02
C ALA A 9 55.63 3.52 -15.72
N ARG A 10 56.30 4.14 -14.75
CA ARG A 10 55.71 4.69 -13.52
C ARG A 10 55.65 6.22 -13.63
N ALA A 11 54.91 6.75 -14.61
CA ALA A 11 54.61 8.19 -14.68
C ALA A 11 53.46 8.54 -15.64
N LEU A 12 52.50 7.64 -15.89
CA LEU A 12 51.33 7.97 -16.73
C LEU A 12 50.04 7.28 -16.26
N VAL A 13 49.83 7.23 -14.94
CA VAL A 13 48.56 6.78 -14.33
C VAL A 13 48.00 7.84 -13.36
N LEU A 14 48.63 9.02 -13.25
CA LEU A 14 48.28 10.03 -12.27
C LEU A 14 48.10 11.43 -12.90
N ALA A 15 47.30 11.55 -13.95
CA ALA A 15 46.98 12.88 -14.53
C ALA A 15 45.68 12.93 -15.35
N LEU A 16 44.65 12.14 -15.02
CA LEU A 16 43.30 12.27 -15.62
C LEU A 16 42.17 12.29 -14.57
N LEU A 17 42.51 12.58 -13.30
CA LEU A 17 41.57 12.69 -12.17
C LEU A 17 41.16 14.14 -11.83
N SER A 18 41.24 15.05 -12.79
CA SER A 18 40.86 16.45 -12.59
C SER A 18 40.02 16.93 -13.77
N GLY A 19 38.72 16.68 -13.71
CA GLY A 19 37.79 17.02 -14.78
C GLY A 19 36.34 17.05 -14.35
N VAL A 20 36.00 18.13 -13.63
CA VAL A 20 34.65 18.71 -13.49
C VAL A 20 33.58 17.81 -12.85
N ALA A 21 33.31 18.07 -11.58
CA ALA A 21 31.99 17.82 -11.01
C ALA A 21 30.98 18.69 -11.78
N THR A 22 30.42 18.15 -12.85
CA THR A 22 29.17 18.64 -13.40
C THR A 22 28.06 18.05 -12.55
N ASP A 23 27.33 18.92 -11.84
CA ASP A 23 25.97 18.63 -11.38
C ASP A 23 25.13 18.29 -12.61
N SER A 24 25.14 17.02 -12.99
CA SER A 24 24.15 16.48 -13.88
C SER A 24 22.89 16.28 -13.06
N ARG A 25 22.09 17.33 -12.94
CA ARG A 25 20.63 17.17 -13.04
C ARG A 25 20.33 16.72 -14.48
N GLY A 26 20.81 15.53 -14.81
CA GLY A 26 20.55 14.87 -16.07
C GLY A 26 19.08 14.52 -16.07
N ALA A 27 18.38 14.98 -17.11
CA ALA A 27 17.10 14.42 -17.48
C ALA A 27 17.21 12.89 -17.41
N SER A 28 16.37 12.30 -16.56
CA SER A 28 16.33 10.88 -16.26
C SER A 28 16.48 10.06 -17.56
N GLU A 29 17.38 9.07 -17.58
CA GLU A 29 17.11 7.86 -18.38
C GLU A 29 15.64 7.51 -18.12
N ALA A 30 14.87 7.12 -19.14
CA ALA A 30 13.48 6.72 -18.94
C ALA A 30 13.44 5.54 -17.94
N SER A 31 13.36 5.87 -16.65
CA SER A 31 13.31 4.93 -15.57
C SER A 31 11.89 4.45 -15.57
N PHE A 32 11.71 3.13 -15.60
CA PHE A 32 10.40 2.52 -15.44
C PHE A 32 10.04 2.52 -13.95
N GLN A 33 10.35 3.62 -13.25
CA GLN A 33 10.23 3.74 -11.82
C GLN A 33 9.54 5.05 -11.47
N LEU A 34 8.44 4.97 -10.76
CA LEU A 34 7.79 6.12 -10.14
C LEU A 34 8.17 6.12 -8.67
N SER A 35 8.73 7.20 -8.15
CA SER A 35 9.15 7.28 -6.75
C SER A 35 8.52 8.47 -6.03
N ALA A 36 8.26 8.30 -4.74
CA ALA A 36 7.76 9.32 -3.83
C ALA A 36 8.57 9.32 -2.53
N GLY A 37 8.90 10.53 -2.05
CA GLY A 37 9.43 10.81 -0.72
C GLY A 37 8.32 11.08 0.29
N LEU A 38 8.71 11.41 1.53
CA LEU A 38 7.75 11.70 2.59
C LEU A 38 6.98 13.00 2.31
N GLU A 39 7.68 13.98 1.73
CA GLU A 39 7.18 15.29 1.34
C GLU A 39 6.07 15.22 0.29
N ASP A 40 6.09 14.18 -0.54
CA ASP A 40 5.10 13.93 -1.58
C ASP A 40 3.80 13.35 -1.01
N LEU A 41 3.82 12.84 0.23
CA LEU A 41 2.64 12.18 0.82
C LEU A 41 1.45 13.12 1.03
N ARG A 42 1.69 14.43 1.12
CA ARG A 42 0.61 15.43 1.16
C ARG A 42 -0.25 15.39 -0.11
N ASP A 43 0.34 14.96 -1.22
CA ASP A 43 -0.28 14.89 -2.54
C ASP A 43 -0.55 13.42 -2.95
N TYR A 44 -0.47 12.48 -1.99
CA TYR A 44 -0.62 11.06 -2.27
C TYR A 44 -2.02 10.70 -2.73
N PHE A 45 -2.09 10.09 -3.92
CA PHE A 45 -3.30 9.46 -4.41
C PHE A 45 -3.06 7.96 -4.56
N PRO A 46 -3.90 7.08 -3.96
CA PRO A 46 -3.74 5.65 -4.10
C PRO A 46 -3.72 5.20 -5.57
N GLY A 47 -2.64 4.55 -5.97
CA GLY A 47 -2.54 3.84 -7.24
C GLY A 47 -3.15 2.44 -7.17
N TYR A 48 -3.04 1.69 -8.25
CA TYR A 48 -3.46 0.29 -8.31
C TYR A 48 -2.30 -0.61 -8.68
N LEU A 49 -2.18 -1.74 -7.99
CA LEU A 49 -1.53 -2.95 -8.50
C LEU A 49 -2.65 -3.88 -8.98
N ALA A 50 -2.56 -4.40 -10.21
CA ALA A 50 -3.64 -5.18 -10.80
C ALA A 50 -3.13 -6.12 -11.90
N ASN A 51 -3.86 -7.22 -12.11
CA ASN A 51 -3.62 -8.17 -13.21
C ASN A 51 -4.86 -8.38 -14.12
N GLY A 52 -5.86 -7.49 -14.01
CA GLY A 52 -7.13 -7.60 -14.72
C GLY A 52 -8.18 -8.52 -14.08
N TYR A 53 -7.78 -9.42 -13.17
CA TYR A 53 -8.70 -10.25 -12.38
C TYR A 53 -8.90 -9.69 -10.97
N VAL A 54 -7.81 -9.38 -10.27
CA VAL A 54 -7.80 -8.77 -8.94
C VAL A 54 -6.97 -7.49 -8.97
N SER A 55 -7.33 -6.54 -8.13
CA SER A 55 -6.55 -5.33 -7.89
C SER A 55 -6.50 -4.99 -6.41
N THR A 56 -5.44 -4.28 -6.01
CA THR A 56 -5.32 -3.68 -4.68
C THR A 56 -4.85 -2.25 -4.81
N LEU A 57 -5.36 -1.37 -3.95
CA LEU A 57 -4.88 0.01 -3.87
C LEU A 57 -3.50 0.05 -3.22
N THR A 58 -2.71 1.08 -3.53
CA THR A 58 -1.45 1.35 -2.84
C THR A 58 -1.71 2.18 -1.57
N ALA A 59 -0.92 1.97 -0.51
CA ALA A 59 -0.98 2.81 0.70
C ALA A 59 0.41 3.36 1.08
N PRO A 60 0.47 4.49 1.80
CA PRO A 60 1.73 5.13 2.17
C PRO A 60 2.67 4.24 2.99
N ARG A 61 2.19 3.43 3.94
CA ARG A 61 3.10 2.59 4.75
C ARG A 61 3.45 1.27 4.10
N GLY A 62 2.64 0.85 3.13
CA GLY A 62 2.72 -0.48 2.52
C GLY A 62 2.20 -1.60 3.42
N THR A 63 2.03 -1.34 4.71
CA THR A 63 1.61 -2.29 5.75
C THR A 63 0.13 -2.17 6.13
N GLU A 64 -0.59 -1.16 5.63
CA GLU A 64 -2.00 -0.96 5.91
C GLU A 64 -2.89 -1.93 5.12
N ALA A 65 -4.07 -2.26 5.65
CA ALA A 65 -5.14 -2.79 4.82
C ALA A 65 -5.46 -1.80 3.69
N THR A 66 -5.44 -2.31 2.46
CA THR A 66 -5.82 -1.56 1.27
C THR A 66 -7.08 -2.12 0.66
N ARG A 67 -7.92 -1.23 0.14
CA ARG A 67 -9.14 -1.64 -0.56
C ARG A 67 -8.73 -2.41 -1.81
N ALA A 68 -9.40 -3.53 -2.05
CA ALA A 68 -9.12 -4.40 -3.19
C ALA A 68 -10.41 -4.69 -3.95
N TYR A 69 -10.29 -5.06 -5.22
CA TYR A 69 -11.43 -5.40 -6.06
C TYR A 69 -11.15 -6.64 -6.88
N MET A 70 -12.22 -7.34 -7.25
CA MET A 70 -12.17 -8.51 -8.12
C MET A 70 -13.12 -8.29 -9.29
N VAL A 71 -12.73 -8.76 -10.48
CA VAL A 71 -13.55 -8.70 -11.68
C VAL A 71 -14.93 -9.31 -11.42
N ALA A 72 -15.97 -8.63 -11.88
CA ALA A 72 -17.37 -9.02 -11.73
C ALA A 72 -17.90 -9.19 -10.28
N LEU A 73 -17.09 -8.94 -9.24
CA LEU A 73 -17.58 -8.90 -7.87
C LEU A 73 -18.27 -7.54 -7.63
N MET A 74 -19.57 -7.50 -7.89
CA MET A 74 -20.39 -6.30 -7.87
C MET A 74 -21.50 -6.40 -6.83
N ASP A 75 -21.74 -5.30 -6.14
CA ASP A 75 -22.91 -5.05 -5.31
C ASP A 75 -24.07 -4.57 -6.20
N TYR A 76 -25.18 -5.30 -6.17
CA TYR A 76 -26.37 -5.07 -6.99
C TYR A 76 -27.59 -4.62 -6.17
N THR A 77 -27.37 -3.89 -5.07
CA THR A 77 -28.46 -3.34 -4.25
C THR A 77 -29.52 -2.65 -5.12
N PRO A 78 -30.79 -3.12 -5.10
CA PRO A 78 -31.86 -2.53 -5.90
C PRO A 78 -32.08 -1.05 -5.62
N GLY A 79 -32.40 -0.28 -6.66
CA GLY A 79 -32.63 1.17 -6.57
C GLY A 79 -31.36 2.03 -6.50
N ASP A 80 -30.20 1.42 -6.32
CA ASP A 80 -28.90 2.07 -6.48
C ASP A 80 -28.23 1.62 -7.79
N MET A 81 -27.18 2.33 -8.18
CA MET A 81 -26.29 1.86 -9.24
C MET A 81 -25.46 0.67 -8.76
N SER A 82 -25.09 -0.24 -9.67
CA SER A 82 -24.18 -1.33 -9.35
C SER A 82 -22.78 -0.80 -9.05
N ARG A 83 -22.17 -1.29 -7.97
CA ARG A 83 -20.85 -0.82 -7.50
C ARG A 83 -19.88 -1.98 -7.40
N PRO A 84 -18.59 -1.83 -7.77
CA PRO A 84 -17.57 -2.82 -7.44
C PRO A 84 -17.54 -3.05 -5.93
N ALA A 85 -17.76 -4.28 -5.50
CA ALA A 85 -17.76 -4.61 -4.08
C ALA A 85 -16.31 -4.67 -3.57
N ALA A 86 -16.04 -3.98 -2.46
CA ALA A 86 -14.71 -3.99 -1.88
C ALA A 86 -14.41 -5.37 -1.28
N VAL A 87 -13.31 -5.98 -1.72
CA VAL A 87 -12.75 -7.20 -1.12
C VAL A 87 -12.07 -6.82 0.20
N PRO A 88 -12.16 -7.66 1.26
CA PRO A 88 -11.44 -7.41 2.51
C PRO A 88 -9.94 -7.13 2.28
N GLY A 89 -9.41 -6.15 3.00
CA GLY A 89 -8.02 -5.73 2.88
C GLY A 89 -7.08 -6.83 3.34
N TRP A 90 -6.24 -7.31 2.44
CA TRP A 90 -5.31 -8.43 2.67
C TRP A 90 -3.86 -7.98 2.87
N THR A 91 -3.54 -6.73 2.56
CA THR A 91 -2.19 -6.17 2.67
C THR A 91 -1.78 -5.83 4.10
N GLU A 92 -2.68 -5.97 5.07
CA GLU A 92 -2.40 -5.59 6.45
C GLU A 92 -1.39 -6.53 7.12
N VAL A 93 -0.24 -5.96 7.44
CA VAL A 93 0.75 -6.57 8.33
C VAL A 93 1.24 -5.50 9.30
N ASP A 94 0.68 -5.50 10.52
CA ASP A 94 1.02 -4.49 11.53
C ASP A 94 2.18 -4.95 12.41
N PHE A 95 2.97 -3.99 12.86
CA PHE A 95 4.16 -4.19 13.67
C PHE A 95 4.06 -3.40 14.96
N SER A 96 4.40 -4.04 16.08
CA SER A 96 4.61 -3.36 17.34
C SER A 96 5.95 -3.77 17.94
N ALA A 97 6.75 -2.77 18.27
CA ALA A 97 8.01 -2.93 18.96
C ALA A 97 7.85 -3.45 20.41
N GLY A 98 6.63 -3.67 20.91
CA GLY A 98 6.38 -4.03 22.31
C GLY A 98 6.34 -2.80 23.23
N PRO A 99 5.97 -2.94 24.51
CA PRO A 99 5.80 -1.81 25.41
C PRO A 99 7.15 -1.32 25.96
N ARG A 100 7.36 -0.01 26.04
CA ARG A 100 8.34 0.62 26.96
C ARG A 100 7.59 1.39 28.04
N GLY A 101 6.95 0.66 28.95
CA GLY A 101 6.23 1.26 30.10
C GLY A 101 4.85 1.86 29.79
N GLY A 102 4.26 1.56 28.62
CA GLY A 102 2.92 2.00 28.19
C GLY A 102 2.26 0.99 27.22
N PRO A 103 1.05 1.27 26.69
CA PRO A 103 0.40 0.39 25.72
C PRO A 103 1.22 0.26 24.44
N HIS A 104 0.99 -0.82 23.70
CA HIS A 104 1.63 -1.08 22.42
C HIS A 104 1.29 0.00 21.40
N GLY A 105 2.31 0.72 20.92
CA GLY A 105 2.22 1.47 19.68
C GLY A 105 2.20 0.47 18.51
N TRP A 106 1.19 0.58 17.65
CA TRP A 106 1.08 -0.15 16.41
C TRP A 106 1.50 0.77 15.26
N LEU A 107 2.37 0.27 14.37
CA LEU A 107 2.94 1.03 13.26
C LEU A 107 1.85 1.67 12.40
N ASN A 108 0.80 0.92 12.07
CA ASN A 108 -0.30 1.41 11.22
C ASN A 108 -1.13 2.53 11.87
N ARG A 109 -0.97 2.76 13.18
CA ARG A 109 -1.64 3.86 13.92
C ARG A 109 -0.74 5.07 14.17
N ALA A 110 0.55 4.98 13.85
CA ALA A 110 1.45 6.11 14.02
C ALA A 110 1.01 7.29 13.11
N PRO A 111 1.32 8.54 13.46
CA PRO A 111 1.19 9.66 12.52
C PRO A 111 2.15 9.52 11.32
N LEU A 112 1.70 9.82 10.10
CA LEU A 112 2.58 9.92 8.91
C LEU A 112 3.39 11.22 8.98
N SER A 113 4.56 11.19 9.64
CA SER A 113 5.42 12.36 9.81
C SER A 113 6.91 12.00 9.80
N ALA A 114 7.77 13.00 9.59
CA ALA A 114 9.22 12.81 9.57
C ALA A 114 9.79 12.40 10.94
N GLU A 115 9.03 12.62 12.01
CA GLU A 115 9.37 12.18 13.36
C GLU A 115 9.30 10.64 13.48
N HIS A 116 8.27 10.04 12.89
CA HIS A 116 8.04 8.59 12.98
C HIS A 116 8.55 7.80 11.78
N PHE A 117 8.68 8.42 10.61
CA PHE A 117 9.02 7.76 9.34
C PHE A 117 10.21 8.47 8.70
N LYS A 118 11.42 8.06 9.10
CA LYS A 118 12.68 8.60 8.57
C LYS A 118 13.07 7.89 7.28
N ASP A 119 13.79 8.58 6.40
CA ASP A 119 14.32 8.06 5.13
C ASP A 119 13.27 7.33 4.28
N TYR A 120 12.04 7.86 4.30
CA TYR A 120 10.94 7.28 3.56
C TYR A 120 11.19 7.32 2.06
N ARG A 121 10.91 6.20 1.39
CA ARG A 121 10.90 6.06 -0.05
C ARG A 121 9.84 5.05 -0.43
N GLN A 122 9.02 5.40 -1.41
CA GLN A 122 8.17 4.45 -2.11
C GLN A 122 8.51 4.46 -3.59
N THR A 123 8.65 3.30 -4.21
CA THR A 123 9.01 3.14 -5.62
C THR A 123 8.13 2.08 -6.27
N LEU A 124 7.39 2.46 -7.31
CA LEU A 124 6.69 1.55 -8.20
C LEU A 124 7.59 1.24 -9.39
N ASP A 125 8.00 -0.03 -9.53
CA ASP A 125 8.66 -0.55 -10.72
C ASP A 125 7.61 -0.98 -11.75
N LEU A 126 7.53 -0.25 -12.87
CA LEU A 126 6.59 -0.48 -13.96
C LEU A 126 6.98 -1.67 -14.86
N ARG A 127 8.22 -2.18 -14.78
CA ARG A 127 8.62 -3.42 -15.45
C ARG A 127 8.32 -4.64 -14.61
N GLY A 128 8.66 -4.57 -13.32
CA GLY A 128 8.43 -5.64 -12.36
C GLY A 128 7.00 -5.73 -11.84
N ALA A 129 6.21 -4.67 -12.02
CA ALA A 129 4.88 -4.49 -11.42
C ALA A 129 4.87 -4.64 -9.88
N THR A 130 5.95 -4.17 -9.24
CA THR A 130 6.14 -4.24 -7.78
C THR A 130 6.16 -2.85 -7.17
N LEU A 131 5.45 -2.66 -6.06
CA LEU A 131 5.56 -1.49 -5.23
C LEU A 131 6.46 -1.78 -4.03
N THR A 132 7.55 -1.05 -3.91
CA THR A 132 8.44 -1.12 -2.74
C THR A 132 8.25 0.12 -1.87
N THR A 133 7.96 -0.07 -0.58
CA THR A 133 7.93 1.02 0.42
C THR A 133 8.98 0.73 1.47
N SER A 134 9.86 1.69 1.75
CA SER A 134 10.92 1.57 2.75
C SER A 134 11.03 2.81 3.62
N TYR A 135 11.30 2.62 4.91
CA TYR A 135 11.53 3.70 5.88
C TYR A 135 12.19 3.16 7.15
N ARG A 136 12.76 4.05 7.96
CA ARG A 136 13.05 3.79 9.38
C ARG A 136 11.89 4.27 10.24
N TYR A 137 11.19 3.32 10.85
CA TYR A 137 10.12 3.58 11.79
C TYR A 137 10.69 3.91 13.18
N VAL A 138 10.23 5.00 13.79
CA VAL A 138 10.65 5.45 15.11
C VAL A 138 9.47 5.45 16.08
N ASP A 139 9.60 4.67 17.15
CA ASP A 139 8.64 4.60 18.25
C ASP A 139 9.36 4.56 19.59
N GLN A 140 9.05 5.52 20.48
CA GLN A 140 9.61 5.61 21.84
C GLN A 140 11.15 5.51 21.88
N GLY A 141 11.81 6.15 20.92
CA GLY A 141 13.27 6.19 20.81
C GLY A 141 13.92 4.89 20.34
N ARG A 142 13.14 3.95 19.80
CA ARG A 142 13.65 2.76 19.09
C ARG A 142 13.46 2.95 17.59
N GLU A 143 14.43 2.49 16.81
CA GLU A 143 14.33 2.53 15.35
C GLU A 143 14.17 1.11 14.78
N THR A 144 13.42 1.00 13.70
CA THR A 144 13.23 -0.26 13.00
C THR A 144 13.21 0.02 11.51
N SER A 145 14.12 -0.60 10.76
CA SER A 145 14.07 -0.52 9.31
C SER A 145 12.95 -1.41 8.80
N ILE A 146 12.09 -0.84 7.96
CA ILE A 146 10.96 -1.52 7.33
C ILE A 146 11.14 -1.42 5.83
N GLU A 147 10.98 -2.55 5.14
CA GLU A 147 10.87 -2.63 3.69
C GLU A 147 9.70 -3.55 3.35
N VAL A 148 8.79 -3.07 2.51
CA VAL A 148 7.61 -3.79 2.06
C VAL A 148 7.63 -3.85 0.54
N ILE A 149 7.46 -5.04 -0.03
CA ILE A 149 7.28 -5.24 -1.46
C ILE A 149 5.92 -5.88 -1.69
N THR A 150 5.06 -5.23 -2.47
CA THR A 150 3.72 -5.73 -2.79
C THR A 150 3.58 -5.94 -4.30
N LEU A 151 2.91 -7.03 -4.69
CA LEU A 151 2.58 -7.33 -6.08
C LEU A 151 1.21 -7.98 -6.21
N VAL A 152 0.65 -7.89 -7.43
CA VAL A 152 -0.46 -8.71 -7.90
C VAL A 152 0.05 -9.50 -9.10
N SER A 153 -0.03 -10.82 -9.07
CA SER A 153 0.66 -11.68 -10.04
C SER A 153 -0.06 -11.70 -11.39
N GLU A 154 0.65 -11.37 -12.47
CA GLU A 154 0.14 -11.63 -13.82
C GLU A 154 0.23 -13.12 -14.20
N ALA A 155 1.20 -13.85 -13.65
CA ALA A 155 1.41 -15.28 -13.94
C ALA A 155 0.37 -16.18 -13.27
N SER A 156 -0.26 -15.71 -12.19
CA SER A 156 -1.30 -16.43 -11.45
C SER A 156 -2.41 -15.45 -11.06
N PRO A 157 -3.51 -15.37 -11.84
CA PRO A 157 -4.51 -14.30 -11.70
C PRO A 157 -5.17 -14.17 -10.32
N HIS A 158 -5.17 -15.26 -9.54
CA HIS A 158 -5.75 -15.33 -8.19
C HIS A 158 -4.73 -15.11 -7.07
N LEU A 159 -3.48 -14.77 -7.40
CA LEU A 159 -2.40 -14.62 -6.43
C LEU A 159 -1.94 -13.16 -6.33
N ALA A 160 -1.82 -12.68 -5.11
CA ALA A 160 -1.13 -11.46 -4.75
C ALA A 160 -0.25 -11.73 -3.52
N ALA A 161 0.78 -10.92 -3.31
CA ALA A 161 1.74 -11.15 -2.24
C ALA A 161 2.29 -9.83 -1.69
N THR A 162 2.55 -9.84 -0.39
CA THR A 162 3.34 -8.83 0.32
C THR A 162 4.53 -9.52 0.98
N HIS A 163 5.72 -9.02 0.73
CA HIS A 163 6.94 -9.41 1.44
C HIS A 163 7.38 -8.26 2.34
N LEU A 164 7.45 -8.51 3.64
CA LEU A 164 7.80 -7.53 4.66
C LEU A 164 9.12 -7.93 5.32
N LYS A 165 10.12 -7.05 5.24
CA LYS A 165 11.38 -7.16 5.97
C LYS A 165 11.42 -6.16 7.11
N ILE A 166 11.66 -6.66 8.32
CA ILE A 166 11.74 -5.87 9.55
C ILE A 166 13.14 -6.07 10.13
N THR A 167 13.84 -4.97 10.41
CA THR A 167 15.17 -5.01 11.01
C THR A 167 15.25 -4.00 12.16
N PRO A 168 14.93 -4.44 13.39
CA PRO A 168 15.08 -3.62 14.60
C PRO A 168 16.53 -3.28 14.89
N ASP A 169 16.81 -2.09 15.43
CA ASP A 169 18.15 -1.71 15.94
C ASP A 169 18.34 -2.03 17.43
N TYR A 170 17.45 -2.87 17.98
CA TYR A 170 17.38 -3.24 19.38
C TYR A 170 17.05 -4.72 19.55
N ASP A 171 17.37 -5.24 20.74
CA ASP A 171 16.98 -6.58 21.15
C ASP A 171 15.60 -6.58 21.84
N GLY A 172 14.87 -7.69 21.68
CA GLY A 172 13.66 -7.96 22.43
C GLY A 172 12.53 -8.53 21.59
N PRO A 173 11.43 -8.96 22.25
CA PRO A 173 10.27 -9.45 21.54
C PRO A 173 9.55 -8.33 20.80
N VAL A 174 9.13 -8.62 19.57
CA VAL A 174 8.22 -7.79 18.78
C VAL A 174 6.89 -8.52 18.59
N ARG A 175 5.85 -7.80 18.18
CA ARG A 175 4.57 -8.39 17.79
C ARG A 175 4.25 -8.05 16.34
N LEU A 176 3.74 -9.06 15.64
CA LEU A 176 3.19 -8.93 14.30
C LEU A 176 1.70 -9.26 14.36
N SER A 177 0.91 -8.54 13.58
CA SER A 177 -0.51 -8.81 13.36
C SER A 177 -0.76 -8.97 11.87
N PHE A 178 -1.44 -10.05 11.50
CA PHE A 178 -1.84 -10.34 10.13
C PHE A 178 -3.36 -10.41 10.11
N ALA A 179 -4.01 -9.70 9.19
CA ALA A 179 -5.46 -9.61 9.18
C ALA A 179 -6.02 -9.56 7.76
N LEU A 180 -7.20 -10.16 7.61
CA LEU A 180 -8.11 -9.87 6.50
C LEU A 180 -9.15 -8.88 7.04
N LEU A 181 -9.03 -7.61 6.67
CA LEU A 181 -9.88 -6.56 7.23
C LEU A 181 -11.14 -6.32 6.38
N PRO A 182 -12.35 -6.62 6.88
CA PRO A 182 -13.58 -6.26 6.21
C PRO A 182 -13.78 -4.74 6.23
N TRP A 183 -14.41 -4.22 5.17
CA TRP A 183 -14.75 -2.80 5.07
C TRP A 183 -16.15 -2.55 5.62
N ALA A 184 -16.28 -1.54 6.48
CA ALA A 184 -17.58 -1.07 6.92
C ALA A 184 -18.41 -0.58 5.73
N ASN A 185 -19.73 -0.78 5.83
CA ASN A 185 -20.65 -0.26 4.82
C ASN A 185 -20.62 1.26 4.86
N HIS A 186 -20.59 1.87 3.68
CA HIS A 186 -20.77 3.30 3.59
C HIS A 186 -22.19 3.67 4.08
N ALA A 187 -22.28 4.70 4.91
CA ALA A 187 -23.52 5.22 5.45
C ALA A 187 -23.49 6.75 5.41
N PRO A 188 -24.52 7.41 4.84
CA PRO A 188 -25.71 6.84 4.19
C PRO A 188 -25.42 6.19 2.84
N ARG A 189 -26.22 5.18 2.46
CA ARG A 189 -26.27 4.70 1.08
C ARG A 189 -27.39 5.43 0.31
N PHE A 190 -27.03 6.04 -0.80
CA PHE A 190 -27.94 6.76 -1.69
C PHE A 190 -28.40 5.87 -2.86
N PRO A 191 -29.72 5.76 -3.13
CA PRO A 191 -30.27 5.05 -4.29
C PRO A 191 -30.07 5.87 -5.57
N LEU A 192 -28.83 5.92 -6.09
CA LEU A 192 -28.47 6.82 -7.19
C LEU A 192 -29.16 6.48 -8.52
N ALA A 193 -29.70 5.28 -8.70
CA ALA A 193 -30.45 4.94 -9.91
C ALA A 193 -31.85 5.58 -9.95
N GLU A 194 -32.36 6.03 -8.80
CA GLU A 194 -33.70 6.59 -8.64
C GLU A 194 -33.69 8.09 -8.33
N MET A 195 -32.51 8.65 -8.03
CA MET A 195 -32.35 10.06 -7.68
C MET A 195 -31.99 10.91 -8.89
N SER A 196 -32.64 12.08 -9.00
CA SER A 196 -32.13 13.17 -9.83
C SER A 196 -30.93 13.86 -9.17
N GLY A 197 -30.13 14.60 -9.96
CA GLY A 197 -29.01 15.38 -9.44
C GLY A 197 -29.37 16.30 -8.26
N PRO A 198 -30.43 17.12 -8.35
CA PRO A 198 -30.86 17.97 -7.23
C PRO A 198 -31.26 17.20 -5.97
N GLN A 199 -31.95 16.06 -6.11
CA GLN A 199 -32.30 15.21 -4.96
C GLN A 199 -31.06 14.61 -4.30
N MET A 200 -30.07 14.20 -5.09
CA MET A 200 -28.80 13.71 -4.58
C MET A 200 -28.04 14.80 -3.82
N GLU A 201 -27.95 16.02 -4.35
CA GLU A 201 -27.29 17.15 -3.69
C GLU A 201 -27.96 17.51 -2.36
N GLU A 202 -29.31 17.54 -2.32
CA GLU A 202 -30.07 17.75 -1.09
C GLU A 202 -29.81 16.64 -0.06
N ALA A 203 -29.78 15.37 -0.49
CA ALA A 203 -29.54 14.23 0.38
C ALA A 203 -28.10 14.21 0.94
N VAL A 204 -27.10 14.58 0.13
CA VAL A 204 -25.71 14.77 0.56
C VAL A 204 -25.63 15.82 1.66
N ALA A 205 -26.21 17.00 1.42
CA ALA A 205 -26.23 18.09 2.41
C ALA A 205 -26.98 17.70 3.70
N ALA A 206 -28.12 17.01 3.57
CA ALA A 206 -28.92 16.56 4.71
C ALA A 206 -28.18 15.56 5.63
N ASN A 207 -27.19 14.84 5.09
CA ASN A 207 -26.36 13.91 5.86
C ASN A 207 -25.01 14.53 6.29
N GLY A 208 -24.86 15.85 6.18
CA GLY A 208 -23.63 16.54 6.57
C GLY A 208 -22.42 16.21 5.70
N LEU A 209 -22.66 15.69 4.50
CA LEU A 209 -21.63 15.42 3.50
C LEU A 209 -21.48 16.62 2.56
N ALA A 210 -20.32 16.74 1.92
CA ALA A 210 -20.03 17.82 0.99
C ALA A 210 -19.27 17.31 -0.24
N LEU A 211 -19.66 17.79 -1.42
CA LEU A 211 -18.96 17.53 -2.68
C LEU A 211 -17.95 18.65 -2.96
N GLU A 212 -16.97 18.78 -2.08
CA GLU A 212 -15.93 19.80 -2.22
C GLU A 212 -14.69 19.22 -2.92
N PRO A 213 -14.12 19.94 -3.91
CA PRO A 213 -12.78 19.64 -4.40
C PRO A 213 -11.76 19.80 -3.28
N ARG A 214 -11.08 18.71 -2.89
CA ARG A 214 -9.98 18.77 -1.91
C ARG A 214 -8.65 18.62 -2.65
N PRO A 215 -7.66 19.50 -2.38
CA PRO A 215 -6.28 19.25 -2.76
C PRO A 215 -5.73 18.01 -2.02
N PRO A 216 -4.92 17.15 -2.67
CA PRO A 216 -4.59 17.13 -4.10
C PRO A 216 -5.81 16.77 -4.97
N ALA A 217 -6.04 17.62 -5.97
CA ALA A 217 -7.16 17.74 -6.91
C ALA A 217 -8.07 16.51 -7.15
N THR A 218 -8.82 16.09 -6.13
CA THR A 218 -9.95 15.17 -6.30
C THR A 218 -11.09 15.63 -5.41
N SER A 219 -12.32 15.59 -5.93
CA SER A 219 -13.49 15.73 -5.06
C SER A 219 -13.41 14.65 -3.97
N ASP A 220 -13.88 14.97 -2.77
CA ASP A 220 -14.22 13.92 -1.80
C ASP A 220 -15.37 13.11 -2.40
N ARG A 221 -15.02 12.14 -3.24
CA ARG A 221 -15.99 11.37 -3.98
C ARG A 221 -16.65 10.34 -3.07
N GLU A 222 -16.12 10.04 -1.89
CA GLU A 222 -16.75 9.05 -1.02
C GLU A 222 -18.14 9.49 -0.56
N ALA A 223 -18.51 10.79 -0.64
CA ALA A 223 -19.87 11.25 -0.39
C ALA A 223 -20.93 10.63 -1.34
N VAL A 224 -20.55 10.19 -2.53
CA VAL A 224 -21.50 9.66 -3.56
C VAL A 224 -20.94 8.42 -4.26
N TRP A 225 -19.64 8.41 -4.53
CA TRP A 225 -18.83 7.36 -5.12
C TRP A 225 -18.03 6.60 -4.06
N TYR A 226 -18.73 5.74 -3.34
CA TYR A 226 -18.17 4.76 -2.42
C TYR A 226 -18.26 3.35 -3.02
N PRO A 227 -17.42 2.40 -2.56
CA PRO A 227 -17.47 1.02 -3.02
C PRO A 227 -18.77 0.32 -2.62
N GLY A 228 -19.10 -0.75 -3.33
CA GLY A 228 -20.11 -1.72 -2.91
C GLY A 228 -19.65 -2.54 -1.70
N HIS A 229 -20.57 -3.26 -1.09
CA HIS A 229 -20.29 -4.07 0.09
C HIS A 229 -20.05 -5.55 -0.26
N THR A 230 -19.07 -6.14 0.42
CA THR A 230 -18.89 -7.60 0.51
C THR A 230 -19.20 -8.03 1.94
N GLN A 231 -20.28 -8.80 2.10
CA GLN A 231 -20.62 -9.43 3.36
C GLN A 231 -19.68 -10.61 3.62
N VAL A 232 -19.07 -10.67 4.79
CA VAL A 232 -18.35 -11.87 5.26
C VAL A 232 -19.37 -12.87 5.79
N LEU A 233 -19.42 -14.06 5.19
CA LEU A 233 -20.34 -15.14 5.55
C LEU A 233 -19.72 -16.10 6.57
N ALA A 234 -18.43 -16.38 6.41
CA ALA A 234 -17.64 -17.20 7.30
C ALA A 234 -16.18 -16.71 7.28
N SER A 235 -15.49 -16.85 8.41
CA SER A 235 -14.06 -16.56 8.53
C SER A 235 -13.44 -17.47 9.57
N ASP A 236 -12.25 -17.96 9.30
CA ASP A 236 -11.52 -18.84 10.21
C ASP A 236 -10.00 -18.72 9.98
N GLY A 237 -9.21 -19.40 10.80
CA GLY A 237 -7.77 -19.46 10.63
C GLY A 237 -7.12 -20.59 11.44
N ASP A 238 -5.93 -20.98 11.03
CA ASP A 238 -5.14 -22.02 11.65
C ASP A 238 -3.74 -21.49 11.97
N ALA A 239 -3.50 -21.23 13.27
CA ALA A 239 -2.22 -20.71 13.73
C ALA A 239 -1.03 -21.66 13.48
N PRO A 240 -1.15 -22.99 13.66
CA PRO A 240 -0.11 -23.95 13.27
C PRO A 240 0.35 -23.86 11.80
N SER A 241 -0.58 -23.78 10.83
CA SER A 241 -0.23 -23.60 9.41
C SER A 241 -0.05 -22.13 9.00
N ARG A 242 -0.26 -21.19 9.94
CA ARG A 242 -0.20 -19.74 9.72
C ARG A 242 -1.08 -19.29 8.56
N ALA A 243 -2.29 -19.84 8.50
CA ALA A 243 -3.27 -19.54 7.47
C ALA A 243 -4.50 -18.86 8.06
N LEU A 244 -5.12 -17.98 7.27
CA LEU A 244 -6.41 -17.36 7.57
C LEU A 244 -7.23 -17.27 6.28
N TRP A 245 -8.54 -17.43 6.38
CA TRP A 245 -9.43 -17.42 5.23
C TRP A 245 -10.81 -16.90 5.58
N LEU A 246 -11.53 -16.46 4.55
CA LEU A 246 -12.93 -16.09 4.65
C LEU A 246 -13.68 -16.41 3.36
N ASP A 247 -14.97 -16.67 3.54
CA ASP A 247 -15.95 -16.71 2.47
C ASP A 247 -16.82 -15.45 2.57
N GLY A 248 -17.06 -14.82 1.42
CA GLY A 248 -17.84 -13.61 1.32
C GLY A 248 -18.81 -13.63 0.16
N LYS A 249 -19.68 -12.63 0.13
CA LYS A 249 -20.60 -12.41 -0.98
C LYS A 249 -20.82 -10.92 -1.16
N ALA A 250 -20.69 -10.44 -2.39
CA ALA A 250 -21.11 -9.08 -2.70
C ALA A 250 -22.61 -8.93 -2.43
N GLU A 251 -23.04 -7.78 -1.91
CA GLU A 251 -24.45 -7.51 -1.61
C GLU A 251 -25.31 -7.70 -2.87
N GLN A 252 -26.28 -8.62 -2.82
CA GLN A 252 -27.08 -9.06 -3.98
C GLN A 252 -26.26 -9.54 -5.20
N GLY A 253 -25.00 -9.95 -5.00
CA GLY A 253 -24.05 -10.31 -6.05
C GLY A 253 -23.41 -11.69 -5.89
N LEU A 254 -22.25 -11.85 -6.53
CA LEU A 254 -21.49 -13.10 -6.57
C LEU A 254 -20.82 -13.41 -5.23
N ALA A 255 -20.58 -14.70 -4.98
CA ALA A 255 -19.76 -15.17 -3.88
C ALA A 255 -18.27 -15.01 -4.21
N MET A 256 -17.45 -14.92 -3.16
CA MET A 256 -15.99 -14.91 -3.23
C MET A 256 -15.41 -15.69 -2.05
N ALA A 257 -14.19 -16.17 -2.21
CA ALA A 257 -13.39 -16.74 -1.14
C ALA A 257 -11.98 -16.17 -1.22
N MET A 258 -11.34 -15.97 -0.07
CA MET A 258 -9.93 -15.58 0.01
C MET A 258 -9.24 -16.32 1.13
N ALA A 259 -7.97 -16.62 0.93
CA ALA A 259 -7.09 -17.19 1.92
C ALA A 259 -5.74 -16.48 1.85
N ALA A 260 -5.08 -16.37 3.00
CA ALA A 260 -3.72 -15.90 3.12
C ALA A 260 -2.92 -16.95 3.91
N ALA A 261 -1.69 -17.19 3.46
CA ALA A 261 -0.71 -18.00 4.17
C ALA A 261 0.47 -17.10 4.53
N VAL A 262 0.97 -17.22 5.76
CA VAL A 262 2.04 -16.39 6.29
C VAL A 262 3.31 -17.21 6.49
N GLU A 263 4.37 -16.80 5.81
CA GLU A 263 5.73 -17.29 6.01
C GLU A 263 6.54 -16.25 6.82
N LEU A 264 7.31 -16.71 7.82
CA LEU A 264 8.11 -15.86 8.71
C LEU A 264 9.57 -16.34 8.70
#